data_AF-A0A1H7JHI8-F1
#
_entry.id   AF-A0A1H7JHI8-F1
#
_cell.length_a   1.000
_cell.length_b   1.000
_cell.length_c   1.000
_cell.angle_alpha   90.00
_cell.angle_beta   90.00
_cell.angle_gamma   90.00
#
_symmetry.space_group_name_H-M   'P 1'
#
loop_
_entity.id
_entity.type
_entity.pdbx_description
1 polymer ?
#
loop_
_entity_poly.entity_id
_entity_poly.type
_entity_poly.pdbx_seq_one_letter_code
_entity_poly.pdbx_strand_id
1 'polypeptide(L)'
;MHALTKETTDTLLEAMDTYKSIAQELIDKLISETSQAEKEEIINGAYYYLLSNEEVLNGEELLSGEWHFDVHGEHCMFENAETGQTLEVSLGSKEDVGNMDPYFFITI
;
A
#
# COMPACT_ATOMS: atom_id res chain seq x y z
N MET A 1 -3.96 3.95 -33.10
CA MET A 1 -3.20 3.58 -31.89
C MET A 1 -1.75 3.39 -32.30
N HIS A 2 -0.84 4.15 -31.71
CA HIS A 2 0.59 3.80 -31.76
C HIS A 2 0.82 2.65 -30.78
N ALA A 3 1.45 1.58 -31.24
CA ALA A 3 1.88 0.51 -30.35
C ALA A 3 3.06 0.99 -29.49
N LEU A 4 3.05 0.65 -28.21
CA LEU A 4 4.20 0.85 -27.34
C LEU A 4 5.38 0.00 -27.84
N THR A 5 6.60 0.48 -27.59
CA THR A 5 7.79 -0.34 -27.85
C THR A 5 7.87 -1.46 -26.82
N LYS A 6 8.63 -2.51 -27.13
CA LYS A 6 8.90 -3.58 -26.16
C LYS A 6 9.55 -3.03 -24.89
N GLU A 7 10.56 -2.17 -25.03
CA GLU A 7 11.24 -1.52 -23.91
C GLU A 7 10.27 -0.77 -23.00
N THR A 8 9.39 0.06 -23.56
CA THR A 8 8.37 0.77 -22.76
C THR A 8 7.42 -0.20 -22.06
N THR A 9 7.04 -1.29 -22.73
CA THR A 9 6.15 -2.30 -22.13
C THR A 9 6.84 -3.01 -20.97
N ASP A 10 8.10 -3.41 -21.15
CA ASP A 10 8.89 -4.11 -20.13
C ASP A 10 9.11 -3.20 -18.90
N THR A 11 9.48 -1.93 -19.10
CA THR A 11 9.62 -0.95 -18.00
C THR A 11 8.32 -0.72 -17.25
N LEU A 12 7.19 -0.64 -17.95
CA LEU A 12 5.89 -0.50 -17.30
C LEU A 12 5.59 -1.72 -16.42
N LEU A 13 5.76 -2.93 -16.94
CA LEU A 13 5.53 -4.15 -16.17
C LEU A 13 6.42 -4.23 -14.91
N GLU A 14 7.70 -3.87 -15.03
CA GLU A 14 8.61 -3.83 -13.87
C GLU A 14 8.16 -2.80 -12.82
N ALA A 15 7.67 -1.63 -13.23
CA ALA A 15 7.12 -0.64 -12.32
C ALA A 15 5.85 -1.14 -11.62
N MET A 16 4.97 -1.84 -12.34
CA MET A 16 3.75 -2.44 -11.80
C MET A 16 4.08 -3.51 -10.75
N ASP A 17 5.04 -4.38 -11.05
CA ASP A 17 5.50 -5.44 -10.13
C ASP A 17 6.15 -4.85 -8.87
N THR A 18 6.96 -3.80 -9.05
CA THR A 18 7.59 -3.08 -7.93
C THR A 18 6.55 -2.44 -7.02
N TYR A 19 5.56 -1.75 -7.61
CA TYR A 19 4.47 -1.16 -6.86
C TYR A 19 3.69 -2.20 -6.06
N LYS A 20 3.35 -3.34 -6.69
CA LYS A 20 2.64 -4.43 -6.01
C LYS A 20 3.44 -4.97 -4.82
N SER A 21 4.76 -5.11 -4.97
CA SER A 21 5.64 -5.56 -3.89
C SER A 21 5.66 -4.57 -2.72
N ILE A 22 5.78 -3.28 -3.00
CA ILE A 22 5.80 -2.23 -1.97
C ILE A 22 4.45 -2.15 -1.26
N ALA A 23 3.33 -2.20 -2.00
CA ALA A 23 1.99 -2.17 -1.43
C ALA A 23 1.76 -3.32 -0.44
N GLN A 24 2.19 -4.54 -0.78
CA GLN A 24 2.08 -5.68 0.13
C GLN A 24 2.93 -5.50 1.38
N GLU A 25 4.17 -5.03 1.23
CA GLU A 25 5.06 -4.77 2.36
C GLU A 25 4.47 -3.71 3.31
N LEU A 26 3.89 -2.65 2.78
CA LEU A 26 3.30 -1.57 3.57
C LEU A 26 2.05 -2.03 4.33
N ILE A 27 1.20 -2.87 3.73
CA ILE A 27 0.08 -3.48 4.44
C ILE A 27 0.58 -4.39 5.56
N ASP A 28 1.60 -5.22 5.29
CA ASP A 28 2.16 -6.11 6.32
C ASP A 28 2.79 -5.30 7.48
N LYS A 29 3.44 -4.17 7.17
CA LYS A 29 3.94 -3.20 8.17
C LYS A 29 2.80 -2.58 8.96
N LEU A 30 1.76 -2.08 8.29
CA LEU A 30 0.58 -1.51 8.95
C LEU A 30 -0.01 -2.50 9.96
N ILE A 31 -0.13 -3.78 9.59
CA ILE A 31 -0.69 -4.82 10.47
C ILE A 31 0.26 -5.14 11.64
N SER A 32 1.55 -5.28 11.37
CA SER A 32 2.53 -5.75 12.36
C SER A 32 3.01 -4.65 13.31
N GLU A 33 3.13 -3.42 12.83
CA GLU A 33 3.73 -2.29 13.53
C GLU A 33 2.71 -1.36 14.18
N THR A 34 1.41 -1.56 13.98
CA THR A 34 0.37 -0.80 14.70
C THR A 34 -0.42 -1.67 15.67
N SER A 35 -1.22 -1.03 16.52
CA SER A 35 -2.07 -1.68 17.51
C SER A 35 -3.37 -2.28 16.96
N GLN A 36 -3.45 -2.60 15.65
CA GLN A 36 -4.64 -3.23 15.04
C GLN A 36 -5.21 -4.33 15.93
N ALA A 37 -6.52 -4.24 16.20
CA ALA A 37 -7.27 -5.34 16.77
C ALA A 37 -7.41 -6.47 15.75
N GLU A 38 -7.78 -7.67 16.20
CA GLU A 38 -8.21 -8.76 15.30
C GLU A 38 -7.21 -9.13 14.18
N LYS A 39 -5.89 -9.01 14.46
CA LYS A 39 -4.81 -9.25 13.48
C LYS A 39 -4.94 -10.59 12.75
N GLU A 40 -5.41 -11.63 13.42
CA GLU A 40 -5.63 -12.95 12.78
C GLU A 40 -6.72 -12.88 11.69
N GLU A 41 -7.79 -12.13 11.90
CA GLU A 41 -8.88 -11.95 10.93
C GLU A 41 -8.44 -11.06 9.77
N ILE A 42 -7.68 -10.01 10.08
CA ILE A 42 -7.03 -9.15 9.09
C ILE A 42 -6.13 -9.99 8.17
N ILE A 43 -5.22 -10.80 8.71
CA ILE A 43 -4.30 -11.66 7.94
C ILE A 43 -5.06 -12.65 7.02
N ASN A 44 -6.26 -13.06 7.44
CA ASN A 44 -7.16 -13.93 6.68
C ASN A 44 -7.99 -13.20 5.61
N GLY A 45 -7.79 -11.88 5.43
CA GLY A 45 -8.30 -11.12 4.30
C GLY A 45 -9.42 -10.14 4.62
N ALA A 46 -9.77 -9.92 5.89
CA ALA A 46 -10.78 -8.96 6.31
C ALA A 46 -10.25 -7.51 6.37
N TYR A 47 -9.42 -7.10 5.41
CA TYR A 47 -8.71 -5.82 5.40
C TYR A 47 -9.65 -4.60 5.48
N TYR A 48 -10.63 -4.51 4.59
CA TYR A 48 -11.53 -3.34 4.50
C TYR A 48 -12.24 -2.99 5.82
N TYR A 49 -12.72 -4.00 6.55
CA TYR A 49 -13.56 -3.76 7.73
C TYR A 49 -12.77 -3.55 9.02
N LEU A 50 -11.50 -3.98 9.04
CA LEU A 50 -10.74 -4.13 10.29
C LEU A 50 -9.47 -3.27 10.33
N LEU A 51 -8.93 -2.83 9.19
CA LEU A 51 -7.82 -1.87 9.19
C LEU A 51 -8.33 -0.47 9.52
N SER A 52 -7.65 0.20 10.45
CA SER A 52 -7.93 1.58 10.86
C SER A 52 -6.64 2.36 11.16
N ASN A 53 -6.79 3.67 11.36
CA ASN A 53 -5.71 4.56 11.81
C ASN A 53 -5.38 4.35 13.29
N GLU A 54 -4.81 3.19 13.60
CA GLU A 54 -4.36 2.80 14.94
C GLU A 54 -2.97 3.36 15.26
N GLU A 55 -2.63 3.41 16.55
CA GLU A 55 -1.33 3.89 16.99
C GLU A 55 -0.20 2.95 16.54
N VAL A 56 0.93 3.53 16.12
CA VAL A 56 2.15 2.76 15.89
C VAL A 56 2.67 2.27 17.24
N LEU A 57 3.09 1.00 17.26
CA LEU A 57 3.64 0.37 18.45
C LEU A 57 4.89 1.11 18.91
N ASN A 58 5.14 1.05 20.23
CA ASN A 58 6.27 1.70 20.91
C ASN A 58 6.22 3.24 20.96
N GLY A 59 5.10 3.86 20.55
CA GLY A 59 4.92 5.32 20.62
C GLY A 59 5.66 6.09 19.52
N GLU A 60 6.03 5.41 18.44
CA GLU A 60 6.49 6.04 17.20
C GLU A 60 5.32 6.74 16.49
N GLU A 61 5.62 7.67 15.58
CA GLU A 61 4.60 8.35 14.76
C GLU A 61 4.53 7.77 13.33
N LEU A 62 5.57 7.05 12.91
CA LEU A 62 5.73 6.52 11.55
C LEU A 62 6.03 5.02 11.59
N LEU A 63 5.61 4.31 10.54
CA LEU A 63 6.05 2.95 10.27
C LEU A 63 7.53 2.96 9.87
N SER A 64 8.18 1.81 10.03
CA SER A 64 9.59 1.65 9.73
C SER A 64 9.92 2.02 8.28
N GLY A 65 10.96 2.83 8.09
CA GLY A 65 11.31 3.42 6.80
C GLY A 65 10.68 4.79 6.53
N GLU A 66 10.26 5.52 7.58
CA GLU A 66 9.66 6.86 7.49
C GLU A 66 8.33 6.89 6.73
N TRP A 67 7.53 5.83 6.87
CA TRP A 67 6.23 5.73 6.19
C TRP A 67 5.10 6.19 7.10
N HIS A 68 4.38 7.21 6.65
CA HIS A 68 3.08 7.60 7.18
C HIS A 68 1.98 6.77 6.49
N PHE A 69 0.85 6.59 7.18
CA PHE A 69 -0.33 5.93 6.64
C PHE A 69 -1.61 6.65 7.03
N ASP A 70 -2.60 6.62 6.14
CA ASP A 70 -3.95 7.13 6.37
C ASP A 70 -4.98 6.17 5.77
N VAL A 71 -5.61 5.39 6.65
CA VAL A 71 -6.72 4.50 6.30
C VAL A 71 -8.01 5.30 6.19
N HIS A 72 -8.60 5.31 4.99
CA HIS A 72 -9.82 6.04 4.72
C HIS A 72 -10.71 5.33 3.69
N GLY A 73 -11.96 5.03 4.09
CA GLY A 73 -12.89 4.29 3.25
C GLY A 73 -12.33 2.91 2.89
N GLU A 74 -12.31 2.57 1.60
CA GLU A 74 -11.83 1.28 1.06
C GLU A 74 -10.33 1.26 0.76
N HIS A 75 -9.56 2.27 1.19
CA HIS A 75 -8.16 2.42 0.83
C HIS A 75 -7.29 2.82 2.03
N CYS A 76 -5.99 2.64 1.86
CA CYS A 76 -4.96 3.20 2.72
C CYS A 76 -3.95 3.96 1.86
N MET A 77 -3.79 5.25 2.14
CA MET A 77 -2.70 6.04 1.58
C MET A 77 -1.45 5.81 2.41
N PHE A 78 -0.31 5.64 1.75
CA PHE A 78 1.01 5.63 2.36
C PHE A 78 1.87 6.74 1.77
N GLU A 79 2.60 7.47 2.62
CA GLU A 79 3.54 8.51 2.22
C GLU A 79 4.88 8.30 2.89
N ASN A 80 5.95 8.25 2.11
CA ASN A 80 7.30 8.19 2.65
C ASN A 80 7.81 9.61 2.91
N ALA A 81 8.06 9.96 4.17
CA ALA A 81 8.49 11.30 4.55
C ALA A 81 9.91 11.65 4.06
N GLU A 82 10.77 10.65 3.79
CA GLU A 82 12.12 10.86 3.28
C GLU A 82 12.15 11.10 1.76
N THR A 83 11.40 10.29 1.00
CA THR A 83 11.43 10.31 -0.47
C THR A 83 10.29 11.12 -1.10
N GLY A 84 9.22 11.39 -0.36
CA GLY A 84 7.98 11.99 -0.85
C GLY A 84 7.13 11.05 -1.72
N GLN A 85 7.47 9.75 -1.76
CA GLN A 85 6.72 8.76 -2.52
C GLN A 85 5.36 8.50 -1.87
N THR A 86 4.30 8.48 -2.68
CA THR A 86 2.94 8.16 -2.23
C THR A 86 2.38 6.92 -2.91
N LEU A 87 1.67 6.09 -2.16
CA LEU A 87 0.97 4.90 -2.66
C LEU A 87 -0.43 4.83 -2.07
N GLU A 88 -1.44 4.80 -2.93
CA GLU A 88 -2.81 4.47 -2.55
C GLU A 88 -3.03 2.97 -2.69
N VAL A 89 -3.42 2.25 -1.64
CA VAL A 89 -3.60 0.80 -1.66
C VAL A 89 -5.05 0.43 -1.36
N SER A 90 -5.67 -0.37 -2.23
CA SER A 90 -7.02 -0.88 -1.99
C SER A 90 -7.05 -1.93 -0.86
N LEU A 91 -8.02 -1.80 0.03
CA LEU A 91 -8.27 -2.71 1.15
C LEU A 91 -9.45 -3.67 0.89
N GLY A 92 -10.04 -3.63 -0.31
CA GLY A 92 -11.26 -4.39 -0.63
C GLY A 92 -11.12 -5.91 -0.42
N SER A 93 -9.97 -6.47 -0.77
CA SER A 93 -9.60 -7.85 -0.44
C SER A 93 -8.09 -8.01 -0.40
N LYS A 94 -7.63 -9.15 0.12
CA LYS A 94 -6.20 -9.51 0.09
C LYS A 94 -5.64 -9.65 -1.33
N GLU A 95 -6.48 -10.09 -2.27
CA GLU A 95 -6.09 -10.24 -3.67
C GLU A 95 -5.99 -8.89 -4.38
N ASP A 96 -6.68 -7.87 -3.84
CA ASP A 96 -6.65 -6.50 -4.33
C ASP A 96 -5.46 -5.69 -3.81
N VAL A 97 -4.71 -6.20 -2.83
CA VAL A 97 -3.49 -5.54 -2.36
C VAL A 97 -2.46 -5.50 -3.49
N GLY A 98 -2.10 -4.29 -3.88
CA GLY A 98 -1.22 -4.03 -5.02
C GLY A 98 -1.92 -4.09 -6.38
N ASN A 99 -3.25 -4.22 -6.42
CA ASN A 99 -3.99 -3.76 -7.61
C ASN A 99 -3.75 -2.26 -7.74
N MET A 100 -3.31 -1.87 -8.92
CA MET A 100 -2.96 -0.49 -9.16
C MET A 100 -4.22 0.35 -9.23
N ASP A 101 -4.21 1.44 -8.46
CA ASP A 101 -5.19 2.49 -8.60
C ASP A 101 -5.20 3.02 -10.05
N PRO A 102 -6.37 3.34 -10.64
CA PRO A 102 -6.46 3.95 -11.97
C PRO A 102 -5.60 5.21 -12.17
N TYR A 103 -5.21 5.89 -11.10
CA TYR A 103 -4.36 7.08 -11.05
C TYR A 103 -2.88 6.79 -10.82
N PHE A 104 -2.45 5.52 -10.81
CA PHE A 104 -1.06 5.11 -10.70
C PHE A 104 -0.09 5.94 -11.58
N PHE A 105 -0.53 6.34 -12.77
CA PHE A 105 0.29 7.10 -13.72
C PHE A 105 0.39 8.61 -13.44
N ILE A 106 -0.29 9.13 -12.42
CA ILE A 106 -0.21 10.55 -12.05
C ILE A 106 0.99 10.82 -11.12
N THR A 107 1.53 9.78 -10.46
CA THR A 107 2.60 9.88 -9.47
C THR A 107 3.99 9.43 -9.98
N ILE A 108 4.09 8.94 -11.22
CA ILE A 108 5.35 8.67 -11.96
C ILE A 108 5.63 9.78 -12.98
#